data_AF-A0AAT9G6U2-F1
#
_entry.id   AF-A0AAT9G6U2-F1
#
_cell.length_a   1.000
_cell.length_b   1.000
_cell.length_c   1.000
_cell.angle_alpha   90.00
_cell.angle_beta   90.00
_cell.angle_gamma   90.00
#
_symmetry.space_group_name_H-M   'P 1'
#
loop_
_entity.id
_entity.type
_entity.pdbx_description
1 polymer ?
#
loop_
_entity_poly.entity_id
_entity_poly.type
_entity_poly.pdbx_seq_one_letter_code
_entity_poly.pdbx_strand_id
1 'polypeptide(L)' 'MSESAIIELIKNNFDLSPGGIIKKLSLYNPIYLKTASYGHFGREDQDFPWERIDNIMGL' A
#
# COMPACT_ATOMS: atom_id res chain seq x y z
N MET A 1 -1.35 -2.65 -22.83
CA MET A 1 -1.56 -3.68 -21.80
C MET A 1 -3.05 -3.89 -21.63
N SER A 2 -3.54 -5.13 -21.58
CA SER A 2 -4.96 -5.42 -21.32
C SER A 2 -5.24 -5.39 -19.82
N GLU A 3 -6.50 -5.18 -19.43
CA GLU A 3 -6.93 -5.27 -18.02
C GLU A 3 -6.52 -6.60 -17.38
N SER A 4 -6.67 -7.71 -18.10
CA SER A 4 -6.24 -9.04 -17.65
C SER A 4 -4.74 -9.09 -17.31
N ALA A 5 -3.89 -8.47 -18.12
CA ALA A 5 -2.46 -8.41 -17.87
C ALA A 5 -2.14 -7.55 -16.63
N ILE A 6 -2.90 -6.48 -16.37
CA ILE A 6 -2.76 -5.69 -15.14
C ILE A 6 -3.11 -6.55 -13.91
N ILE A 7 -4.22 -7.30 -13.99
CA ILE A 7 -4.67 -8.16 -12.88
C ILE A 7 -3.61 -9.24 -12.56
N GLU A 8 -3.02 -9.85 -13.58
CA GLU A 8 -1.94 -10.84 -13.38
C GLU A 8 -0.71 -10.21 -12.73
N LEU A 9 -0.27 -9.04 -13.20
CA LEU A 9 0.83 -8.31 -12.57
C LEU A 9 0.54 -7.98 -11.11
N ILE A 10 -0.68 -7.55 -10.78
CA ILE A 10 -1.06 -7.27 -9.39
C ILE A 10 -0.98 -8.55 -8.55
N LYS A 11 -1.56 -9.66 -9.02
CA LYS A 11 -1.57 -10.94 -8.28
C LYS A 11 -0.17 -11.50 -8.05
N ASN A 12 0.75 -11.31 -9.01
CA ASN A 12 2.11 -11.82 -8.92
C ASN A 12 3.01 -10.99 -8.00
N ASN A 13 2.68 -9.71 -7.80
CA ASN A 13 3.54 -8.77 -7.06
C ASN A 13 3.01 -8.40 -5.67
N PHE A 14 1.71 -8.58 -5.40
CA PHE A 14 1.10 -8.17 -4.14
C PHE A 14 0.39 -9.34 -3.44
N ASP A 15 0.78 -9.63 -2.20
CA ASP A 15 -0.01 -10.47 -1.30
C ASP A 15 -1.17 -9.66 -0.74
N LEU A 16 -2.33 -9.80 -1.40
CA LEU A 16 -3.57 -9.10 -1.06
C LEU A 16 -4.38 -9.82 0.05
N SER A 17 -3.83 -10.85 0.70
CA SER A 17 -4.46 -11.42 1.90
C SER A 17 -4.42 -10.40 3.05
N PRO A 18 -5.37 -10.44 4.00
CA PRO A 18 -5.35 -9.52 5.14
C PRO A 18 -4.03 -9.52 5.92
N GLY A 19 -3.43 -10.70 6.12
CA GLY A 19 -2.13 -10.84 6.77
C GLY A 19 -0.97 -10.27 5.94
N GLY A 20 -0.99 -10.48 4.62
CA GLY A 20 -0.03 -9.91 3.68
C GLY A 20 -0.03 -8.38 3.69
N ILE A 21 -1.22 -7.77 3.63
CA ILE A 21 -1.42 -6.32 3.67
C ILE A 21 -0.89 -5.75 5.01
N ILE A 22 -1.30 -6.34 6.14
CA ILE A 22 -0.84 -5.92 7.47
C ILE A 22 0.69 -5.98 7.58
N LYS A 23 1.30 -7.06 7.06
CA LYS A 23 2.75 -7.26 7.08
C LYS A 23 3.48 -6.25 6.19
N LYS A 24 3.08 -6.11 4.92
CA LYS A 24 3.72 -5.19 3.95
C LYS A 24 3.64 -3.74 4.43
N LEU A 25 2.50 -3.33 4.97
CA LEU A 25 2.28 -1.96 5.42
C LEU A 25 2.59 -1.74 6.91
N SER A 26 3.05 -2.77 7.63
CA SER A 26 3.40 -2.68 9.07
C SER A 26 2.29 -2.09 9.94
N LEU A 27 1.05 -2.54 9.74
CA LEU A 27 -0.16 -1.90 10.29
C LEU A 27 -0.41 -2.11 11.80
N TYR A 28 0.38 -2.94 12.49
CA TYR A 28 0.28 -3.05 13.95
C TYR A 28 0.89 -1.86 14.70
N ASN A 29 1.61 -0.97 14.00
CA ASN A 29 2.19 0.21 14.61
C ASN A 29 1.13 1.30 14.89
N PRO A 30 1.29 2.12 15.96
CA PRO A 30 0.35 3.18 16.30
C PRO A 30 0.51 4.42 15.39
N ILE A 31 0.12 4.29 14.11
CA ILE A 31 0.29 5.33 13.09
C ILE A 31 -1.00 6.09 12.74
N TYR A 32 -2.15 5.67 13.30
CA TYR A 32 -3.48 6.10 12.88
C TYR A 32 -3.92 7.49 13.38
N LEU A 33 -3.35 7.99 14.49
CA LEU A 33 -3.75 9.30 15.02
C LEU A 33 -3.55 10.42 14.00
N LYS A 34 -2.49 10.32 13.19
CA LYS A 34 -2.14 11.32 12.17
C LYS A 34 -3.14 11.38 11.02
N THR A 35 -3.88 10.30 10.76
CA THR A 35 -4.88 10.24 9.68
C THR A 35 -6.26 10.69 10.14
N ALA A 36 -6.47 10.91 11.44
CA ALA A 36 -7.77 11.31 12.02
C ALA A 36 -8.19 12.75 11.61
N SER A 37 -7.27 13.51 11.02
CA SER A 37 -7.52 14.83 10.42
C SER A 37 -6.78 14.95 9.10
N TYR A 38 -7.29 15.82 8.23
CA TYR A 38 -6.69 16.13 6.91
C TYR A 38 -6.61 14.93 5.95
N GLY A 39 -7.32 13.84 6.23
CA GLY A 39 -7.45 12.69 5.33
C GLY A 39 -6.37 11.61 5.50
N HIS A 40 -6.66 10.44 4.93
CA HIS A 40 -5.82 9.24 5.00
C HIS A 40 -4.86 9.08 3.81
N PHE A 41 -5.18 9.72 2.67
CA PHE A 41 -4.49 9.51 1.39
C PHE A 41 -3.94 10.80 0.79
N GLY A 42 -2.94 10.67 -0.09
CA GLY A 42 -2.33 11.77 -0.83
C GLY A 42 -1.49 12.70 0.05
N ARG A 43 -1.02 12.18 1.18
CA ARG A 43 -0.27 12.92 2.20
C ARG A 43 1.20 12.52 2.16
N GLU A 44 2.01 13.36 1.54
CA GLU A 44 3.47 13.22 1.50
C GLU A 44 4.16 13.81 2.73
N ASP A 45 3.43 14.60 3.53
CA ASP A 45 3.94 15.23 4.75
C ASP A 45 4.16 14.23 5.90
N GLN A 46 3.65 13.01 5.75
CA GLN A 46 3.81 11.91 6.69
C GLN A 46 4.26 10.65 5.95
N ASP A 47 5.15 9.88 6.58
CA ASP A 47 5.66 8.62 6.02
C ASP A 47 4.63 7.48 6.20
N PHE A 48 3.46 7.63 5.59
CA PHE A 48 2.44 6.60 5.59
C PHE A 48 2.86 5.44 4.68
N PRO A 49 2.83 4.19 5.18
CA PRO A 49 3.39 3.06 4.45
C PRO A 49 2.65 2.75 3.13
N TRP A 50 1.37 3.12 3.02
CA TRP A 50 0.57 2.92 1.80
C TRP A 50 0.79 4.00 0.72
N GLU A 51 1.41 5.13 1.06
CA GLU A 51 1.77 6.18 0.09
C GLU A 51 3.14 5.91 -0.57
N ARG A 52 3.90 4.93 -0.07
CA ARG A 52 5.25 4.64 -0.56
C ARG A 52 5.19 3.99 -1.95
N ILE A 53 5.99 4.52 -2.88
CA ILE A 53 6.14 3.96 -4.23
C ILE A 53 7.39 3.06 -4.29
N ASP A 54 7.37 1.96 -3.55
CA ASP A 54 8.53 1.08 -3.34
C ASP A 54 8.51 -0.20 -4.21
N ASN A 55 7.43 -0.48 -4.94
CA ASN A 55 7.27 -1.71 -5.73
C ASN A 55 7.42 -1.50 -7.25
N ILE A 56 8.08 -0.42 -7.70
CA ILE A 56 8.23 -0.10 -9.13
C ILE A 56 9.08 -1.16 -9.86
N MET A 57 10.09 -1.73 -9.21
CA MET A 57 11.01 -2.68 -9.85
C MET A 57 10.39 -4.06 -10.14
N GLY A 58 9.23 -4.38 -9.54
CA GLY A 58 8.51 -5.64 -9.75
C GLY A 58 7.35 -5.54 -10.75
N LEU A 59 7.01 -4.32 -11.20
CA LEU A 59 5.88 -4.04 -12.10
C LEU A 59 6.32 -3.84 -13.55
#